data_AF-A0A2G1BWL2-F1
#
_entry.id   AF-A0A2G1BWL2-F1
#
_cell.length_a   1.000
_cell.length_b   1.000
_cell.length_c   1.000
_cell.angle_alpha   90.00
_cell.angle_beta   90.00
_cell.angle_gamma   90.00
#
_symmetry.space_group_name_H-M   'P 1'
#
loop_
_entity.id
_entity.type
_entity.pdbx_description
1 polymer ?
#
loop_
_entity_poly.entity_id
_entity_poly.type
_entity_poly.pdbx_seq_one_letter_code
_entity_poly.pdbx_strand_id
1 'polypeptide(L)'
;MNKIIYLIVLIAIYSCNKNDTETTNSLEQKIFYGDVTLNSQEELNEFGNHKYEKIEGDLSIEAWGNIYPQTTSNITDLNPLISIKEIEGNLIIKANHLLNSLIGLNNIENINGSLYIKNNSIKDFTGLNKLKKIGGDFKSRDNSRIINFNGVNNLESIGGNLIIEYCGSLTSLNFLNSLQSIGGTLQIEKNQSLKNLNGLNNVSKINGDIRLFFNGELEEINSLINISKINGNLFIHANDRLINLDGLNNLNSIEGGLFINLNNKINSLEALSSLTLINQISLSNNLELTTLEGLNNLKACDKLKITFNEKLKDFCALDNLFDSPNISNTEYEVHNNLFNPTKIEMINNICR
;
A
#
# COMPACT_ATOMS: atom_id res chain seq x y z
N MET A 1 30.12 10.76 43.05
CA MET A 1 29.12 11.24 44.03
C MET A 1 28.13 12.11 43.28
N ASN A 2 26.89 11.63 43.16
CA ASN A 2 25.62 12.36 43.02
C ASN A 2 24.59 11.40 42.41
N LYS A 3 23.89 10.67 43.29
CA LYS A 3 22.68 9.89 42.94
C LYS A 3 21.49 10.84 43.06
N ILE A 4 20.80 11.10 41.96
CA ILE A 4 19.51 11.79 41.97
C ILE A 4 18.45 10.70 42.14
N ILE A 5 17.80 10.69 43.32
CA ILE A 5 16.69 9.81 43.65
C ILE A 5 15.42 10.54 43.23
N TYR A 6 14.69 10.02 42.25
CA TYR A 6 13.32 10.48 41.96
C TYR A 6 12.36 9.79 42.92
N LEU A 7 11.76 10.59 43.80
CA LEU A 7 10.74 10.20 44.76
C LEU A 7 9.37 10.22 44.05
N ILE A 8 8.80 9.04 43.75
CA ILE A 8 7.41 8.94 43.28
C ILE A 8 6.50 8.96 44.51
N VAL A 9 5.70 10.01 44.63
CA VAL A 9 4.68 10.16 45.67
C VAL A 9 3.43 9.37 45.23
N LEU A 10 3.18 8.25 45.89
CA LEU A 10 1.91 7.51 45.81
C LEU A 10 0.91 8.14 46.80
N ILE A 11 -0.07 8.88 46.28
CA ILE A 11 -1.24 9.29 47.07
C ILE A 11 -2.27 8.17 46.94
N ALA A 12 -2.30 7.27 47.93
CA ALA A 12 -3.41 6.34 48.11
C ALA A 12 -4.47 7.03 48.98
N ILE A 13 -5.61 7.40 48.38
CA ILE A 13 -6.77 7.88 49.13
C ILE A 13 -7.55 6.63 49.56
N TYR A 14 -7.43 6.27 50.83
CA TYR A 14 -8.22 5.20 51.44
C TYR A 14 -9.64 5.72 51.71
N SER A 15 -10.63 5.16 51.04
CA SER A 15 -12.04 5.28 51.42
C SER A 15 -12.63 3.87 51.54
N CYS A 16 -12.72 3.37 52.77
CA CYS A 16 -13.43 2.13 53.07
C CYS A 16 -14.94 2.38 53.06
N ASN A 17 -15.68 1.60 52.26
CA ASN A 17 -17.02 1.17 52.64
C ASN A 17 -17.16 -0.33 52.40
N LYS A 18 -17.76 -1.00 53.38
CA LYS A 18 -17.86 -2.44 53.56
C LYS A 18 -19.04 -3.02 52.75
N ASN A 19 -18.84 -4.23 52.25
CA ASN A 19 -19.83 -5.21 51.75
C ASN A 19 -20.22 -5.04 50.26
N ASP A 20 -19.62 -5.82 49.36
CA ASP A 20 -20.04 -7.17 49.00
C ASP A 20 -18.99 -7.88 48.13
N THR A 21 -18.78 -9.15 48.43
CA THR A 21 -17.87 -10.07 47.74
C THR A 21 -18.55 -10.66 46.50
N GLU A 22 -18.18 -10.14 45.33
CA GLU A 22 -18.07 -10.91 44.09
C GLU A 22 -16.79 -10.48 43.38
N THR A 23 -15.68 -11.14 43.69
CA THR A 23 -14.46 -11.02 42.90
C THR A 23 -14.67 -11.77 41.59
N THR A 24 -15.25 -11.10 40.60
CA THR A 24 -14.95 -11.42 39.21
C THR A 24 -13.46 -11.15 39.01
N ASN A 25 -12.64 -12.20 39.04
CA ASN A 25 -11.27 -12.16 38.55
C ASN A 25 -11.32 -11.98 37.02
N SER A 26 -11.70 -10.80 36.54
CA SER A 26 -11.23 -10.34 35.25
C SER A 26 -9.75 -10.09 35.43
N LEU A 27 -8.91 -10.90 34.78
CA LEU A 27 -7.49 -10.59 34.66
C LEU A 27 -7.40 -9.18 34.08
N GLU A 28 -7.07 -8.19 34.92
CA GLU A 28 -6.91 -6.81 34.46
C GLU A 28 -5.86 -6.82 33.36
N GLN A 29 -6.26 -6.39 32.16
CA GLN A 29 -5.35 -6.28 31.02
C GLN A 29 -4.18 -5.38 31.43
N LYS A 30 -2.95 -5.85 31.23
CA LYS A 30 -1.77 -5.07 31.61
C LYS A 30 -1.47 -4.04 30.52
N ILE A 31 -1.75 -2.77 30.80
CA ILE A 31 -1.64 -1.67 29.82
C ILE A 31 -0.39 -0.84 30.08
N PHE A 32 0.36 -0.54 29.02
CA PHE A 32 1.36 0.53 29.01
C PHE A 32 0.71 1.80 28.47
N TYR A 33 0.90 2.94 29.13
CA TYR A 33 0.36 4.23 28.71
C TYR A 33 1.48 5.13 28.21
N GLY A 34 1.29 5.72 27.02
CA GLY A 34 2.26 6.57 26.35
C GLY A 34 3.06 5.85 25.28
N ASP A 35 3.98 6.59 24.66
CA ASP A 35 4.83 6.09 23.58
C ASP A 35 6.08 5.40 24.15
N VAL A 36 6.52 4.32 23.52
CA VAL A 36 7.74 3.60 23.88
C VAL A 36 8.65 3.42 22.67
N THR A 37 9.94 3.74 22.87
CA THR A 37 11.00 3.49 21.88
C THR A 37 12.02 2.54 22.48
N LEU A 38 12.24 1.41 21.81
CA LEU A 38 13.18 0.35 22.19
C LEU A 38 14.33 0.36 21.17
N ASN A 39 15.53 0.78 21.63
CA ASN A 39 16.70 0.98 20.80
C ASN A 39 17.75 -0.13 20.92
N SER A 40 17.58 -1.04 21.88
CA SER A 40 18.46 -2.18 22.09
C SER A 40 17.71 -3.43 22.53
N GLN A 41 18.35 -4.59 22.37
CA GLN A 41 17.80 -5.85 22.86
C GLN A 41 17.63 -5.84 24.39
N GLU A 42 18.49 -5.13 25.12
CA GLU A 42 18.40 -5.00 26.58
C GLU A 42 17.13 -4.23 26.98
N GLU A 43 16.90 -3.05 26.42
CA GLU A 43 15.66 -2.26 26.64
C GLU A 43 14.41 -3.06 26.26
N LEU A 44 14.46 -3.81 25.16
CA LEU A 44 13.36 -4.66 24.73
C LEU A 44 13.08 -5.80 25.73
N ASN A 45 14.12 -6.44 26.25
CA ASN A 45 13.99 -7.48 27.27
C ASN A 45 13.41 -6.92 28.58
N GLU A 46 13.89 -5.75 29.01
CA GLU A 46 13.39 -5.05 30.21
C GLU A 46 11.91 -4.67 30.06
N PHE A 47 11.53 -4.12 28.91
CA PHE A 47 10.12 -3.83 28.61
C PHE A 47 9.28 -5.11 28.61
N GLY A 48 9.75 -6.17 27.95
CA GLY A 48 9.07 -7.47 27.88
C GLY A 48 8.85 -8.14 29.24
N ASN A 49 9.73 -7.92 30.23
CA ASN A 49 9.53 -8.42 31.60
C ASN A 49 8.27 -7.86 32.27
N HIS A 50 7.77 -6.71 31.80
CA HIS A 50 6.52 -6.18 32.28
C HIS A 50 5.32 -6.96 31.74
N LYS A 51 5.43 -7.71 30.64
CA LYS A 51 4.30 -8.49 30.07
C LYS A 51 3.05 -7.64 29.83
N TYR A 52 3.23 -6.43 29.31
CA TYR A 52 2.11 -5.63 28.84
C TYR A 52 1.36 -6.40 27.72
N GLU A 53 0.05 -6.27 27.71
CA GLU A 53 -0.83 -6.85 26.68
C GLU A 53 -1.37 -5.80 25.71
N LYS A 54 -1.38 -4.53 26.12
CA LYS A 54 -1.81 -3.39 25.31
C LYS A 54 -0.86 -2.21 25.50
N ILE A 55 -0.65 -1.45 24.42
CA ILE A 55 0.06 -0.17 24.43
C ILE A 55 -0.93 0.92 24.01
N GLU A 56 -1.21 1.86 24.91
CA GLU A 56 -1.96 3.09 24.63
C GLU A 56 -1.01 4.21 24.24
N GLY A 57 -0.48 4.08 23.02
CA GLY A 57 0.53 4.94 22.42
C GLY A 57 1.25 4.22 21.29
N ASP A 58 2.35 4.80 20.83
CA ASP A 58 3.20 4.23 19.79
C ASP A 58 4.20 3.21 20.36
N LEU A 59 4.46 2.13 19.64
CA LEU A 59 5.58 1.21 19.86
C LEU A 59 6.60 1.36 18.72
N SER A 60 7.77 1.90 19.05
CA SER A 60 8.90 2.03 18.12
C SER A 60 10.04 1.09 18.50
N ILE A 61 10.42 0.21 17.58
CA ILE A 61 11.56 -0.70 17.68
C ILE A 61 12.57 -0.24 16.65
N GLU A 62 13.51 0.60 17.07
CA GLU A 62 14.37 1.32 16.14
C GLU A 62 15.74 1.59 16.69
N ALA A 63 16.77 1.46 15.86
CA ALA A 63 18.13 1.84 16.26
C ALA A 63 18.48 3.23 15.75
N TRP A 64 17.86 4.27 16.29
CA TRP A 64 18.26 5.65 16.04
C TRP A 64 18.88 6.25 17.30
N GLY A 65 20.15 5.92 17.52
CA GLY A 65 21.02 6.75 18.32
C GLY A 65 21.23 8.07 17.59
N ASN A 66 20.75 9.18 18.15
CA ASN A 66 21.21 10.50 17.77
C ASN A 66 22.74 10.51 17.93
N ILE A 67 23.44 10.96 16.88
CA ILE A 67 24.90 11.14 16.79
C ILE A 67 25.66 9.86 16.38
N TYR A 68 26.08 9.83 15.12
CA TYR A 68 26.95 8.84 14.42
C TYR A 68 26.27 7.64 13.73
N PRO A 69 26.52 7.44 12.41
CA PRO A 69 25.93 6.37 11.60
C PRO A 69 26.54 4.97 11.85
N GLN A 70 26.96 4.66 13.10
CA GLN A 70 27.78 3.47 13.40
C GLN A 70 27.22 2.55 14.48
N THR A 71 26.16 2.90 15.22
CA THR A 71 25.51 1.93 16.12
C THR A 71 24.45 1.16 15.37
N THR A 72 24.87 0.07 14.75
CA THR A 72 24.04 -1.03 14.30
C THR A 72 23.10 -1.50 15.43
N SER A 73 21.78 -1.54 15.20
CA SER A 73 20.83 -2.19 16.12
C SER A 73 21.33 -3.57 16.54
N ASN A 74 21.38 -3.85 17.85
CA ASN A 74 21.64 -5.21 18.33
C ASN A 74 20.36 -6.03 18.53
N ILE A 75 19.19 -5.48 18.14
CA ILE A 75 17.90 -6.17 18.26
C ILE A 75 17.85 -7.31 17.25
N THR A 76 17.70 -8.53 17.76
CA THR A 76 17.61 -9.76 16.96
C THR A 76 16.37 -10.58 17.26
N ASP A 77 15.75 -10.36 18.42
CA ASP A 77 14.64 -11.18 18.93
C ASP A 77 13.53 -10.29 19.51
N LEU A 78 12.31 -10.46 18.99
CA LEU A 78 11.11 -9.77 19.48
C LEU A 78 10.28 -10.62 20.45
N ASN A 79 10.69 -11.86 20.76
CA ASN A 79 9.98 -12.74 21.69
C ASN A 79 9.58 -12.10 23.04
N PRO A 80 10.37 -11.17 23.63
CA PRO A 80 9.92 -10.50 24.85
C PRO A 80 8.62 -9.71 24.70
N LEU A 81 8.21 -9.36 23.49
CA LEU A 81 6.95 -8.65 23.19
C LEU A 81 5.76 -9.61 22.94
N ILE A 82 5.93 -10.92 23.14
CA ILE A 82 4.90 -11.94 22.83
C ILE A 82 3.57 -11.76 23.56
N SER A 83 3.54 -11.03 24.68
CA SER A 83 2.32 -10.74 25.42
C SER A 83 1.46 -9.66 24.77
N ILE A 84 2.02 -8.82 23.89
CA ILE A 84 1.32 -7.69 23.27
C ILE A 84 0.28 -8.22 22.28
N LYS A 85 -0.96 -7.74 22.43
CA LYS A 85 -2.12 -8.10 21.63
C LYS A 85 -2.69 -6.91 20.85
N GLU A 86 -2.49 -5.70 21.34
CA GLU A 86 -3.07 -4.50 20.77
C GLU A 86 -2.15 -3.29 20.94
N ILE A 87 -2.09 -2.45 19.90
CA ILE A 87 -1.37 -1.18 19.90
C ILE A 87 -2.37 -0.11 19.44
N GLU A 88 -2.66 0.86 20.30
CA GLU A 88 -3.57 1.96 19.99
C GLU A 88 -2.94 2.92 18.97
N GLY A 89 -1.65 3.20 19.11
CA GLY A 89 -0.90 4.04 18.19
C GLY A 89 -0.27 3.26 17.03
N ASN A 90 0.90 3.71 16.62
CA ASN A 90 1.68 3.15 15.54
C ASN A 90 2.58 2.00 16.04
N LEU A 91 2.78 1.00 15.18
CA LEU A 91 3.88 0.05 15.30
C LEU A 91 4.97 0.41 14.29
N ILE A 92 6.12 0.86 14.78
CA ILE A 92 7.26 1.25 13.95
C ILE A 92 8.40 0.27 14.19
N ILE A 93 8.89 -0.39 13.15
CA ILE A 93 10.05 -1.29 13.21
C ILE A 93 11.02 -0.83 12.13
N LYS A 94 12.09 -0.13 12.52
CA LYS A 94 13.01 0.44 11.53
C LYS A 94 14.48 0.31 11.88
N ALA A 95 15.31 0.15 10.84
CA ALA A 95 16.77 0.10 10.95
C ALA A 95 17.33 -1.06 11.81
N ASN A 96 16.62 -2.19 11.90
CA ASN A 96 17.09 -3.39 12.60
C ASN A 96 17.68 -4.41 11.60
N HIS A 97 18.88 -4.11 11.09
CA HIS A 97 19.57 -4.95 10.12
C HIS A 97 19.95 -6.38 10.61
N LEU A 98 19.98 -6.64 11.92
CA LEU A 98 20.16 -8.00 12.46
C LEU A 98 18.83 -8.73 12.70
N LEU A 99 17.70 -8.02 12.67
CA LEU A 99 16.38 -8.59 12.85
C LEU A 99 15.93 -9.31 11.58
N ASN A 100 15.84 -10.64 11.66
CA ASN A 100 15.51 -11.50 10.51
C ASN A 100 14.07 -12.05 10.55
N SER A 101 13.32 -11.79 11.62
CA SER A 101 11.95 -12.27 11.80
C SER A 101 11.15 -11.33 12.70
N LEU A 102 9.82 -11.34 12.58
CA LEU A 102 8.90 -10.64 13.49
C LEU A 102 8.32 -11.59 14.55
N ILE A 103 8.81 -12.83 14.65
CA ILE A 103 8.41 -13.77 15.70
C ILE A 103 8.63 -13.10 17.07
N GLY A 104 7.56 -13.13 17.86
CA GLY A 104 7.44 -12.32 19.07
C GLY A 104 6.28 -11.34 19.01
N LEU A 105 5.77 -11.01 17.81
CA LEU A 105 4.59 -10.17 17.64
C LEU A 105 3.30 -10.96 17.38
N ASN A 106 3.36 -12.29 17.55
CA ASN A 106 2.35 -13.25 17.06
C ASN A 106 0.94 -13.06 17.62
N ASN A 107 0.83 -12.34 18.73
CA ASN A 107 -0.43 -12.11 19.41
C ASN A 107 -1.08 -10.78 19.07
N ILE A 108 -0.44 -9.91 18.30
CA ILE A 108 -1.02 -8.64 17.86
C ILE A 108 -2.18 -8.93 16.92
N GLU A 109 -3.38 -8.51 17.32
CA GLU A 109 -4.61 -8.63 16.54
C GLU A 109 -4.97 -7.32 15.84
N ASN A 110 -4.72 -6.18 16.49
CA ASN A 110 -5.06 -4.86 15.97
C ASN A 110 -3.93 -3.86 16.19
N ILE A 111 -3.71 -3.02 15.19
CA ILE A 111 -2.93 -1.78 15.28
C ILE A 111 -3.90 -0.67 14.90
N ASN A 112 -4.33 0.16 15.84
CA ASN A 112 -5.32 1.21 15.57
C ASN A 112 -4.70 2.41 14.83
N GLY A 113 -3.39 2.63 14.99
CA GLY A 113 -2.60 3.50 14.13
C GLY A 113 -2.02 2.79 12.91
N SER A 114 -0.82 3.18 12.50
CA SER A 114 -0.14 2.68 11.30
C SER A 114 0.94 1.65 11.62
N LEU A 115 1.20 0.74 10.67
CA LEU A 115 2.32 -0.19 10.68
C LEU A 115 3.42 0.30 9.74
N TYR A 116 4.60 0.62 10.27
CA TYR A 116 5.77 1.06 9.51
C TYR A 116 6.92 0.08 9.68
N ILE A 117 7.27 -0.67 8.64
CA ILE A 117 8.41 -1.58 8.63
C ILE A 117 9.41 -1.08 7.61
N LYS A 118 10.58 -0.62 8.07
CA LYS A 118 11.57 0.01 7.19
C LYS A 118 13.01 -0.43 7.44
N ASN A 119 13.76 -0.75 6.38
CA ASN A 119 15.20 -1.02 6.48
C ASN A 119 15.54 -2.12 7.52
N ASN A 120 14.87 -3.27 7.42
CA ASN A 120 15.15 -4.46 8.23
C ASN A 120 15.58 -5.64 7.33
N SER A 121 16.09 -6.70 7.95
CA SER A 121 16.57 -7.91 7.25
C SER A 121 15.55 -9.06 7.22
N ILE A 122 14.28 -8.78 7.56
CA ILE A 122 13.20 -9.77 7.56
C ILE A 122 12.91 -10.27 6.13
N LYS A 123 12.50 -11.54 6.01
CA LYS A 123 12.16 -12.16 4.71
C LYS A 123 10.67 -12.16 4.39
N ASP A 124 9.85 -12.01 5.41
CA ASP A 124 8.40 -11.94 5.37
C ASP A 124 7.91 -11.33 6.69
N PHE A 125 6.60 -11.37 6.93
CA PHE A 125 5.94 -10.83 8.11
C PHE A 125 5.57 -11.94 9.10
N THR A 126 6.22 -13.12 9.04
CA THR A 126 6.02 -14.21 10.00
C THR A 126 6.26 -13.66 11.40
N GLY A 127 5.23 -13.71 12.23
CA GLY A 127 5.18 -12.93 13.46
C GLY A 127 3.93 -12.08 13.58
N LEU A 128 3.22 -11.76 12.49
CA LEU A 128 1.99 -10.96 12.54
C LEU A 128 0.73 -11.79 12.22
N ASN A 129 0.80 -13.10 12.46
CA ASN A 129 -0.20 -14.06 11.96
C ASN A 129 -1.64 -13.79 12.42
N LYS A 130 -1.83 -13.10 13.55
CA LYS A 130 -3.15 -12.76 14.08
C LYS A 130 -3.63 -11.35 13.71
N LEU A 131 -2.79 -10.55 13.06
CA LEU A 131 -3.13 -9.17 12.71
C LEU A 131 -4.30 -9.16 11.72
N LYS A 132 -5.41 -8.56 12.14
CA LYS A 132 -6.65 -8.43 11.35
C LYS A 132 -6.84 -7.06 10.77
N LYS A 133 -6.41 -6.01 11.48
CA LYS A 133 -6.67 -4.64 11.09
C LYS A 133 -5.50 -3.72 11.38
N ILE A 134 -5.26 -2.82 10.43
CA ILE A 134 -4.42 -1.63 10.58
C ILE A 134 -5.34 -0.43 10.38
N GLY A 135 -5.49 0.43 11.39
CA GLY A 135 -6.39 1.59 11.32
C GLY A 135 -5.83 2.72 10.46
N GLY A 136 -4.51 2.86 10.41
CA GLY A 136 -3.79 3.81 9.57
C GLY A 136 -3.15 3.17 8.34
N ASP A 137 -1.95 3.62 8.01
CA ASP A 137 -1.16 3.17 6.88
C ASP A 137 -0.44 1.84 7.18
N PHE A 138 -0.29 0.98 6.18
CA PHE A 138 0.71 -0.08 6.18
C PHE A 138 1.82 0.29 5.19
N LYS A 139 3.02 0.61 5.72
CA LYS A 139 4.20 0.92 4.91
C LYS A 139 5.30 -0.12 5.12
N SER A 140 5.68 -0.82 4.04
CA SER A 140 6.89 -1.63 3.97
C SER A 140 7.86 -0.99 3.00
N ARG A 141 9.00 -0.49 3.49
CA ARG A 141 9.95 0.28 2.68
C ARG A 141 11.40 -0.12 2.92
N ASP A 142 12.21 -0.15 1.86
CA ASP A 142 13.66 -0.41 1.96
C ASP A 142 13.97 -1.77 2.64
N ASN A 143 13.05 -2.74 2.60
CA ASN A 143 13.25 -4.08 3.15
C ASN A 143 13.70 -5.03 2.04
N SER A 144 14.97 -4.91 1.65
CA SER A 144 15.51 -5.58 0.45
C SER A 144 15.42 -7.10 0.46
N ARG A 145 15.24 -7.74 1.63
CA ARG A 145 15.19 -9.20 1.80
C ARG A 145 13.78 -9.77 1.87
N ILE A 146 12.72 -8.94 1.89
CA ILE A 146 11.34 -9.44 1.87
C ILE A 146 11.07 -10.12 0.53
N ILE A 147 10.55 -11.35 0.58
CA ILE A 147 10.25 -12.17 -0.60
C ILE A 147 8.75 -12.24 -0.86
N ASN A 148 7.93 -12.22 0.21
CA ASN A 148 6.47 -12.28 0.15
C ASN A 148 5.83 -11.70 1.44
N PHE A 149 4.50 -11.74 1.52
CA PHE A 149 3.72 -11.24 2.66
C PHE A 149 3.28 -12.34 3.64
N ASN A 150 4.00 -13.46 3.70
CA ASN A 150 3.69 -14.52 4.66
C ASN A 150 3.66 -13.96 6.08
N GLY A 151 2.66 -14.38 6.86
CA GLY A 151 2.45 -13.88 8.22
C GLY A 151 1.41 -12.79 8.36
N VAL A 152 0.86 -12.21 7.29
CA VAL A 152 -0.31 -11.28 7.37
C VAL A 152 -1.57 -11.85 6.70
N ASN A 153 -1.69 -13.18 6.71
CA ASN A 153 -2.80 -13.95 6.12
C ASN A 153 -4.19 -13.53 6.58
N ASN A 154 -4.31 -12.99 7.79
CA ASN A 154 -5.58 -12.62 8.41
C ASN A 154 -5.86 -11.12 8.31
N LEU A 155 -5.01 -10.32 7.66
CA LEU A 155 -5.20 -8.89 7.53
C LEU A 155 -6.39 -8.61 6.60
N GLU A 156 -7.49 -8.11 7.16
CA GLU A 156 -8.76 -7.88 6.47
C GLU A 156 -8.88 -6.45 5.92
N SER A 157 -8.32 -5.47 6.63
CA SER A 157 -8.44 -4.06 6.25
C SER A 157 -7.25 -3.19 6.66
N ILE A 158 -6.98 -2.20 5.81
CA ILE A 158 -6.04 -1.10 6.06
C ILE A 158 -6.85 0.19 5.94
N GLY A 159 -6.94 0.98 7.00
CA GLY A 159 -7.75 2.21 7.01
C GLY A 159 -7.11 3.37 6.24
N GLY A 160 -5.80 3.36 6.07
CA GLY A 160 -5.03 4.31 5.27
C GLY A 160 -4.45 3.69 4.00
N ASN A 161 -3.22 4.05 3.68
CA ASN A 161 -2.50 3.64 2.48
C ASN A 161 -1.81 2.29 2.68
N LEU A 162 -1.77 1.46 1.62
CA LEU A 162 -0.85 0.33 1.51
C LEU A 162 0.32 0.76 0.63
N ILE A 163 1.51 0.91 1.20
CA ILE A 163 2.70 1.40 0.52
C ILE A 163 3.81 0.35 0.61
N ILE A 164 4.23 -0.18 -0.54
CA ILE A 164 5.26 -1.23 -0.66
C ILE A 164 6.34 -0.72 -1.61
N GLU A 165 7.50 -0.35 -1.07
CA GLU A 165 8.54 0.31 -1.84
C GLU A 165 9.93 -0.28 -1.60
N TYR A 166 10.75 -0.33 -2.64
CA TYR A 166 12.16 -0.72 -2.55
C TYR A 166 12.39 -2.10 -1.88
N CYS A 167 11.47 -3.05 -2.06
CA CYS A 167 11.61 -4.43 -1.59
C CYS A 167 12.16 -5.29 -2.75
N GLY A 168 13.45 -5.15 -3.06
CA GLY A 168 14.06 -5.72 -4.27
C GLY A 168 13.93 -7.24 -4.45
N SER A 169 13.80 -8.02 -3.37
CA SER A 169 13.59 -9.49 -3.43
C SER A 169 12.13 -9.92 -3.47
N LEU A 170 11.19 -8.97 -3.40
CA LEU A 170 9.76 -9.27 -3.33
C LEU A 170 9.29 -9.82 -4.68
N THR A 171 8.81 -11.06 -4.69
CA THR A 171 8.36 -11.71 -5.93
C THR A 171 6.85 -11.79 -6.04
N SER A 172 6.13 -11.70 -4.92
CA SER A 172 4.67 -11.78 -4.87
C SER A 172 4.10 -11.13 -3.61
N LEU A 173 2.86 -10.65 -3.68
CA LEU A 173 2.07 -10.17 -2.54
C LEU A 173 1.24 -11.28 -1.87
N ASN A 174 1.50 -12.55 -2.21
CA ASN A 174 0.81 -13.69 -1.67
C ASN A 174 0.73 -13.61 -0.15
N PHE A 175 -0.35 -14.17 0.41
CA PHE A 175 -0.72 -14.11 1.82
C PHE A 175 -1.39 -12.79 2.26
N LEU A 176 -1.69 -11.86 1.34
CA LEU A 176 -2.67 -10.78 1.56
C LEU A 176 -4.11 -11.18 1.21
N ASN A 177 -4.40 -12.47 1.02
CA ASN A 177 -5.67 -12.93 0.46
C ASN A 177 -6.91 -12.57 1.29
N SER A 178 -6.78 -12.24 2.58
CA SER A 178 -7.93 -11.79 3.39
C SER A 178 -8.21 -10.30 3.25
N LEU A 179 -7.31 -9.53 2.65
CA LEU A 179 -7.44 -8.07 2.54
C LEU A 179 -8.59 -7.74 1.59
N GLN A 180 -9.57 -7.00 2.10
CA GLN A 180 -10.79 -6.63 1.35
C GLN A 180 -10.80 -5.15 0.96
N SER A 181 -10.15 -4.29 1.75
CA SER A 181 -10.20 -2.84 1.54
C SER A 181 -8.93 -2.11 1.96
N ILE A 182 -8.62 -1.07 1.19
CA ILE A 182 -7.58 -0.08 1.46
C ILE A 182 -8.27 1.29 1.49
N GLY A 183 -8.26 1.93 2.65
CA GLY A 183 -8.98 3.17 2.89
C GLY A 183 -8.31 4.41 2.28
N GLY A 184 -7.09 4.28 1.78
CA GLY A 184 -6.35 5.29 1.02
C GLY A 184 -5.78 4.74 -0.30
N THR A 185 -4.54 5.10 -0.60
CA THR A 185 -3.82 4.72 -1.83
C THR A 185 -3.18 3.34 -1.72
N LEU A 186 -3.26 2.57 -2.81
CA LEU A 186 -2.40 1.42 -3.06
C LEU A 186 -1.17 1.87 -3.86
N GLN A 187 0.02 1.79 -3.27
CA GLN A 187 1.28 2.15 -3.91
C GLN A 187 2.27 0.98 -3.87
N ILE A 188 2.68 0.53 -5.06
CA ILE A 188 3.66 -0.52 -5.27
C ILE A 188 4.74 0.05 -6.17
N GLU A 189 5.89 0.37 -5.58
CA GLU A 189 6.96 1.09 -6.27
C GLU A 189 8.33 0.44 -6.13
N LYS A 190 9.08 0.33 -7.23
CA LYS A 190 10.49 -0.10 -7.23
C LYS A 190 10.73 -1.47 -6.58
N ASN A 191 9.79 -2.41 -6.77
CA ASN A 191 9.95 -3.80 -6.37
C ASN A 191 10.41 -4.63 -7.57
N GLN A 192 11.71 -4.57 -7.87
CA GLN A 192 12.26 -5.05 -9.14
C GLN A 192 12.05 -6.53 -9.43
N SER A 193 11.81 -7.38 -8.43
CA SER A 193 11.55 -8.82 -8.66
C SER A 193 10.06 -9.19 -8.68
N LEU A 194 9.16 -8.21 -8.48
CA LEU A 194 7.73 -8.47 -8.34
C LEU A 194 7.14 -8.79 -9.71
N LYS A 195 6.56 -9.99 -9.85
CA LYS A 195 6.01 -10.47 -11.13
C LYS A 195 4.52 -10.25 -11.30
N ASN A 196 3.78 -10.25 -10.19
CA ASN A 196 2.34 -10.09 -10.17
C ASN A 196 1.85 -9.53 -8.83
N LEU A 197 0.57 -9.17 -8.79
CA LEU A 197 -0.11 -8.66 -7.61
C LEU A 197 -0.90 -9.74 -6.85
N ASN A 198 -0.60 -11.03 -7.10
CA ASN A 198 -1.28 -12.14 -6.43
C ASN A 198 -1.22 -11.97 -4.92
N GLY A 199 -2.37 -12.13 -4.27
CA GLY A 199 -2.59 -11.71 -2.88
C GLY A 199 -3.66 -10.64 -2.77
N LEU A 200 -3.80 -9.75 -3.77
CA LEU A 200 -4.78 -8.66 -3.75
C LEU A 200 -6.14 -9.01 -4.35
N ASN A 201 -6.37 -10.28 -4.71
CA ASN A 201 -7.55 -10.73 -5.45
C ASN A 201 -8.89 -10.40 -4.76
N ASN A 202 -8.91 -10.23 -3.44
CA ASN A 202 -10.12 -9.93 -2.68
C ASN A 202 -10.31 -8.43 -2.38
N VAL A 203 -9.34 -7.58 -2.77
CA VAL A 203 -9.48 -6.13 -2.61
C VAL A 203 -10.50 -5.64 -3.63
N SER A 204 -11.61 -5.12 -3.13
CA SER A 204 -12.71 -4.56 -3.96
C SER A 204 -12.88 -3.05 -3.79
N LYS A 205 -12.22 -2.47 -2.78
CA LYS A 205 -12.35 -1.05 -2.43
C LYS A 205 -10.99 -0.41 -2.17
N ILE A 206 -10.68 0.60 -2.97
CA ILE A 206 -9.55 1.51 -2.81
C ILE A 206 -10.09 2.94 -2.91
N ASN A 207 -10.01 3.71 -1.82
CA ASN A 207 -10.57 5.07 -1.79
C ASN A 207 -9.60 6.14 -2.30
N GLY A 208 -8.33 5.80 -2.51
CA GLY A 208 -7.31 6.71 -3.04
C GLY A 208 -6.88 6.35 -4.45
N ASP A 209 -5.60 6.58 -4.73
CA ASP A 209 -4.99 6.23 -6.01
C ASP A 209 -4.61 4.73 -6.04
N ILE A 210 -4.43 4.20 -7.25
CA ILE A 210 -3.62 3.01 -7.49
C ILE A 210 -2.36 3.45 -8.23
N ARG A 211 -1.19 3.16 -7.66
CA ARG A 211 0.12 3.56 -8.19
C ARG A 211 1.03 2.35 -8.34
N LEU A 212 1.29 1.96 -9.58
CA LEU A 212 2.19 0.86 -9.95
C LEU A 212 3.41 1.44 -10.68
N PHE A 213 4.50 1.66 -9.94
CA PHE A 213 5.66 2.43 -10.41
C PHE A 213 6.94 1.63 -10.44
N PHE A 214 7.67 1.64 -11.55
CA PHE A 214 9.03 1.11 -11.64
C PHE A 214 9.16 -0.36 -11.16
N ASN A 215 8.17 -1.22 -11.41
CA ASN A 215 8.26 -2.66 -11.12
C ASN A 215 8.66 -3.39 -12.41
N GLY A 216 9.95 -3.38 -12.73
CA GLY A 216 10.44 -3.80 -14.06
C GLY A 216 10.09 -5.23 -14.47
N GLU A 217 9.89 -6.13 -13.51
CA GLU A 217 9.52 -7.53 -13.76
C GLU A 217 8.01 -7.80 -13.65
N LEU A 218 7.18 -6.79 -13.42
CA LEU A 218 5.72 -6.95 -13.28
C LEU A 218 5.12 -7.31 -14.64
N GLU A 219 4.58 -8.52 -14.75
CA GLU A 219 4.05 -9.11 -16.00
C GLU A 219 2.52 -9.04 -16.06
N GLU A 220 1.82 -9.10 -14.92
CA GLU A 220 0.36 -9.15 -14.84
C GLU A 220 -0.20 -8.43 -13.61
N ILE A 221 -1.43 -7.92 -13.74
CA ILE A 221 -2.20 -7.25 -12.66
C ILE A 221 -3.59 -7.87 -12.46
N ASN A 222 -3.77 -9.13 -12.89
CA ASN A 222 -5.02 -9.89 -12.83
C ASN A 222 -5.73 -9.85 -11.47
N SER A 223 -4.98 -9.70 -10.39
CA SER A 223 -5.52 -9.61 -9.03
C SER A 223 -6.33 -8.35 -8.74
N LEU A 224 -6.36 -7.36 -9.64
CA LEU A 224 -7.21 -6.18 -9.50
C LEU A 224 -8.66 -6.40 -9.98
N ILE A 225 -9.03 -7.65 -10.35
CA ILE A 225 -10.31 -7.99 -10.98
C ILE A 225 -11.56 -7.52 -10.23
N ASN A 226 -11.49 -7.36 -8.91
CA ASN A 226 -12.63 -6.94 -8.10
C ASN A 226 -12.75 -5.42 -7.93
N ILE A 227 -11.83 -4.63 -8.50
CA ILE A 227 -11.89 -3.17 -8.47
C ILE A 227 -12.84 -2.68 -9.57
N SER A 228 -13.97 -2.12 -9.16
CA SER A 228 -14.95 -1.52 -10.08
C SER A 228 -14.93 0.00 -10.14
N LYS A 229 -14.28 0.64 -9.15
CA LYS A 229 -14.17 2.09 -9.03
C LYS A 229 -12.86 2.48 -8.37
N ILE A 230 -12.24 3.55 -8.86
CA ILE A 230 -11.09 4.22 -8.23
C ILE A 230 -11.51 5.67 -7.96
N ASN A 231 -11.49 6.09 -6.69
CA ASN A 231 -11.85 7.47 -6.32
C ASN A 231 -10.71 8.47 -6.54
N GLY A 232 -9.47 7.98 -6.67
CA GLY A 232 -8.32 8.76 -7.09
C GLY A 232 -8.00 8.54 -8.56
N ASN A 233 -6.71 8.44 -8.83
CA ASN A 233 -6.13 8.20 -10.14
C ASN A 233 -5.62 6.75 -10.24
N LEU A 234 -5.59 6.23 -11.46
CA LEU A 234 -4.84 5.02 -11.80
C LEU A 234 -3.55 5.41 -12.49
N PHE A 235 -2.42 5.14 -11.85
CA PHE A 235 -1.10 5.34 -12.43
C PHE A 235 -0.39 4.00 -12.66
N ILE A 236 -0.01 3.74 -13.90
CA ILE A 236 0.78 2.60 -14.33
C ILE A 236 2.00 3.18 -15.06
N HIS A 237 3.15 3.20 -14.38
CA HIS A 237 4.33 3.87 -14.88
C HIS A 237 5.59 3.00 -14.80
N ALA A 238 6.32 2.91 -15.91
CA ALA A 238 7.61 2.21 -15.95
C ALA A 238 7.55 0.75 -15.47
N ASN A 239 6.54 -0.02 -15.91
CA ASN A 239 6.47 -1.47 -15.70
C ASN A 239 6.77 -2.16 -17.02
N ASP A 240 8.07 -2.31 -17.32
CA ASP A 240 8.57 -2.67 -18.66
C ASP A 240 8.09 -4.02 -19.19
N ARG A 241 7.68 -4.96 -18.32
CA ARG A 241 7.19 -6.29 -18.70
C ARG A 241 5.68 -6.43 -18.73
N LEU A 242 4.92 -5.42 -18.33
CA LEU A 242 3.46 -5.51 -18.29
C LEU A 242 2.90 -5.47 -19.73
N ILE A 243 2.21 -6.53 -20.14
CA ILE A 243 1.79 -6.73 -21.54
C ILE A 243 0.40 -6.14 -21.81
N ASN A 244 -0.49 -6.21 -20.82
CA ASN A 244 -1.85 -5.72 -20.92
C ASN A 244 -2.36 -5.31 -19.53
N LEU A 245 -3.64 -4.96 -19.45
CA LEU A 245 -4.29 -4.51 -18.23
C LEU A 245 -5.33 -5.51 -17.72
N ASP A 246 -5.17 -6.79 -18.09
CA ASP A 246 -6.07 -7.84 -17.62
C ASP A 246 -6.14 -7.82 -16.08
N GLY A 247 -7.36 -7.90 -15.57
CA GLY A 247 -7.66 -7.58 -14.17
C GLY A 247 -8.35 -6.23 -13.98
N LEU A 248 -8.42 -5.35 -14.98
CA LEU A 248 -9.22 -4.12 -14.90
C LEU A 248 -10.58 -4.20 -15.60
N ASN A 249 -10.98 -5.40 -16.02
CA ASN A 249 -12.19 -5.68 -16.82
C ASN A 249 -13.49 -5.21 -16.16
N ASN A 250 -13.52 -5.09 -14.84
CA ASN A 250 -14.68 -4.64 -14.07
C ASN A 250 -14.63 -3.15 -13.71
N LEU A 251 -13.57 -2.43 -14.08
CA LEU A 251 -13.36 -1.03 -13.74
C LEU A 251 -14.30 -0.14 -14.55
N ASN A 252 -15.33 0.38 -13.88
CA ASN A 252 -16.38 1.20 -14.52
C ASN A 252 -16.07 2.70 -14.47
N SER A 253 -15.34 3.15 -13.44
CA SER A 253 -15.08 4.58 -13.23
C SER A 253 -13.76 4.86 -12.53
N ILE A 254 -13.11 5.95 -12.95
CA ILE A 254 -11.97 6.57 -12.28
C ILE A 254 -12.35 8.04 -12.04
N GLU A 255 -12.50 8.46 -10.78
CA GLU A 255 -12.88 9.85 -10.49
C GLU A 255 -11.74 10.85 -10.81
N GLY A 256 -10.48 10.41 -10.73
CA GLY A 256 -9.34 11.17 -11.20
C GLY A 256 -9.01 10.90 -12.67
N GLY A 257 -7.76 10.57 -12.93
CA GLY A 257 -7.25 10.26 -14.27
C GLY A 257 -6.60 8.89 -14.40
N LEU A 258 -6.47 8.46 -15.65
CA LEU A 258 -5.74 7.29 -16.09
C LEU A 258 -4.41 7.74 -16.68
N PHE A 259 -3.32 7.27 -16.08
CA PHE A 259 -1.97 7.63 -16.47
C PHE A 259 -1.18 6.36 -16.75
N ILE A 260 -1.04 6.01 -18.04
CA ILE A 260 -0.28 4.84 -18.48
C ILE A 260 0.91 5.35 -19.26
N ASN A 261 2.08 5.35 -18.60
CA ASN A 261 3.26 6.01 -19.14
C ASN A 261 4.52 5.14 -19.03
N LEU A 262 5.38 5.14 -20.05
CA LEU A 262 6.64 4.37 -20.05
C LEU A 262 6.44 2.86 -19.83
N ASN A 263 5.36 2.25 -20.35
CA ASN A 263 5.21 0.79 -20.28
C ASN A 263 5.46 0.18 -21.65
N ASN A 264 6.70 -0.29 -21.84
CA ASN A 264 7.22 -0.67 -23.16
C ASN A 264 6.49 -1.86 -23.80
N LYS A 265 5.80 -2.70 -23.04
CA LYS A 265 5.14 -3.92 -23.55
C LYS A 265 3.62 -3.86 -23.63
N ILE A 266 2.99 -2.82 -23.09
CA ILE A 266 1.54 -2.66 -23.16
C ILE A 266 1.14 -2.46 -24.62
N ASN A 267 0.38 -3.42 -25.17
CA ASN A 267 -0.06 -3.40 -26.56
C ASN A 267 -1.58 -3.23 -26.75
N SER A 268 -2.35 -3.42 -25.69
CA SER A 268 -3.83 -3.37 -25.69
C SER A 268 -4.36 -2.73 -24.40
N LEU A 269 -5.49 -2.04 -24.53
CA LEU A 269 -6.28 -1.47 -23.43
C LEU A 269 -7.64 -2.16 -23.28
N GLU A 270 -7.87 -3.31 -23.93
CA GLU A 270 -9.18 -3.98 -24.03
C GLU A 270 -9.82 -4.27 -22.66
N ALA A 271 -9.00 -4.55 -21.64
CA ALA A 271 -9.45 -4.74 -20.27
C ALA A 271 -10.12 -3.48 -19.66
N LEU A 272 -10.02 -2.30 -20.29
CA LEU A 272 -10.73 -1.09 -19.88
C LEU A 272 -12.11 -0.94 -20.52
N SER A 273 -12.60 -1.93 -21.27
CA SER A 273 -13.89 -1.88 -21.99
C SER A 273 -15.10 -1.52 -21.13
N SER A 274 -15.08 -1.74 -19.82
CA SER A 274 -16.17 -1.34 -18.90
C SER A 274 -16.10 0.13 -18.45
N LEU A 275 -14.98 0.82 -18.71
CA LEU A 275 -14.74 2.19 -18.26
C LEU A 275 -15.64 3.18 -19.01
N THR A 276 -16.43 3.95 -18.25
CA THR A 276 -17.40 4.92 -18.81
C THR A 276 -17.19 6.34 -18.30
N LEU A 277 -16.64 6.48 -17.08
CA LEU A 277 -16.47 7.76 -16.40
C LEU A 277 -15.00 7.98 -16.03
N ILE A 278 -14.43 9.06 -16.56
CA ILE A 278 -13.07 9.50 -16.27
C ILE A 278 -12.91 10.99 -16.52
N ASN A 279 -12.03 11.66 -15.75
CA ASN A 279 -11.76 13.08 -15.96
C ASN A 279 -10.55 13.31 -16.86
N GLN A 280 -9.52 12.46 -16.79
CA GLN A 280 -8.29 12.66 -17.54
C GLN A 280 -7.71 11.35 -18.07
N ILE A 281 -7.19 11.38 -19.29
CA ILE A 281 -6.40 10.30 -19.89
C ILE A 281 -5.04 10.87 -20.30
N SER A 282 -3.97 10.21 -19.83
CA SER A 282 -2.60 10.43 -20.26
C SER A 282 -1.97 9.11 -20.64
N LEU A 283 -1.73 8.92 -21.94
CA LEU A 283 -1.06 7.74 -22.49
C LEU A 283 0.23 8.18 -23.17
N SER A 284 1.39 7.82 -22.62
CA SER A 284 2.64 8.25 -23.21
C SER A 284 3.80 7.27 -23.14
N ASN A 285 4.60 7.19 -24.19
CA ASN A 285 5.76 6.31 -24.25
C ASN A 285 5.40 4.83 -23.98
N ASN A 286 4.27 4.35 -24.53
CA ASN A 286 3.93 2.93 -24.55
C ASN A 286 4.24 2.38 -25.94
N LEU A 287 5.49 1.94 -26.14
CA LEU A 287 6.08 1.71 -27.46
C LEU A 287 5.38 0.61 -28.29
N GLU A 288 4.70 -0.32 -27.64
CA GLU A 288 3.99 -1.42 -28.28
C GLU A 288 2.47 -1.19 -28.43
N LEU A 289 1.95 -0.05 -27.95
CA LEU A 289 0.53 0.29 -28.04
C LEU A 289 0.15 0.61 -29.49
N THR A 290 -0.80 -0.15 -30.04
CA THR A 290 -1.22 -0.01 -31.46
C THR A 290 -2.62 0.54 -31.65
N THR A 291 -3.47 0.40 -30.63
CA THR A 291 -4.88 0.78 -30.65
C THR A 291 -5.34 1.28 -29.28
N LEU A 292 -6.45 2.03 -29.26
CA LEU A 292 -7.15 2.46 -28.04
C LEU A 292 -8.39 1.61 -27.73
N GLU A 293 -8.56 0.47 -28.41
CA GLU A 293 -9.63 -0.48 -28.11
C GLU A 293 -9.72 -0.80 -26.62
N GLY A 294 -10.95 -0.78 -26.09
CA GLY A 294 -11.23 -0.75 -24.66
C GLY A 294 -11.67 0.62 -24.14
N LEU A 295 -11.37 1.72 -24.84
CA LEU A 295 -11.86 3.06 -24.46
C LEU A 295 -13.19 3.45 -25.13
N ASN A 296 -13.81 2.51 -25.85
CA ASN A 296 -15.04 2.70 -26.64
C ASN A 296 -16.21 3.29 -25.85
N ASN A 297 -16.30 3.01 -24.55
CA ASN A 297 -17.48 3.37 -23.75
C ASN A 297 -17.36 4.72 -23.04
N LEU A 298 -16.28 5.47 -23.29
CA LEU A 298 -16.08 6.80 -22.74
C LEU A 298 -17.04 7.81 -23.38
N LYS A 299 -17.64 8.66 -22.53
CA LYS A 299 -18.59 9.70 -22.96
C LYS A 299 -18.13 11.12 -22.61
N ALA A 300 -17.18 11.25 -21.70
CA ALA A 300 -16.63 12.52 -21.27
C ALA A 300 -15.20 12.31 -20.80
N CYS A 301 -14.38 13.33 -20.99
CA CYS A 301 -13.00 13.42 -20.52
C CYS A 301 -12.61 14.90 -20.63
N ASP A 302 -12.14 15.50 -19.54
CA ASP A 302 -11.74 16.91 -19.51
C ASP A 302 -10.37 17.11 -20.16
N LYS A 303 -9.49 16.11 -20.07
CA LYS A 303 -8.13 16.18 -20.62
C LYS A 303 -7.71 14.87 -21.27
N LEU A 304 -7.42 14.93 -22.57
CA LEU A 304 -6.91 13.82 -23.36
C LEU A 304 -5.50 14.16 -23.87
N LYS A 305 -4.50 13.47 -23.30
CA LYS A 305 -3.10 13.55 -23.71
C LYS A 305 -2.63 12.18 -24.19
N ILE A 306 -2.32 12.05 -25.48
CA ILE A 306 -1.81 10.81 -26.08
C ILE A 306 -0.56 11.13 -26.89
N THR A 307 0.61 10.83 -26.36
CA THR A 307 1.87 11.32 -26.94
C THR A 307 2.99 10.30 -26.89
N PHE A 308 3.82 10.23 -27.92
CA PHE A 308 4.99 9.31 -27.94
C PHE A 308 4.59 7.82 -27.90
N ASN A 309 3.49 7.41 -28.53
CA ASN A 309 3.15 5.99 -28.72
C ASN A 309 3.39 5.63 -30.19
N GLU A 310 4.64 5.30 -30.53
CA GLU A 310 5.15 5.26 -31.91
C GLU A 310 4.45 4.26 -32.85
N LYS A 311 3.72 3.28 -32.31
CA LYS A 311 2.95 2.31 -33.10
C LYS A 311 1.44 2.57 -33.10
N LEU A 312 0.97 3.57 -32.35
CA LEU A 312 -0.45 3.86 -32.19
C LEU A 312 -0.99 4.58 -33.42
N LYS A 313 -1.84 3.89 -34.18
CA LYS A 313 -2.46 4.41 -35.41
C LYS A 313 -3.98 4.49 -35.37
N ASP A 314 -4.61 3.72 -34.48
CA ASP A 314 -6.07 3.61 -34.44
C ASP A 314 -6.64 4.33 -33.22
N PHE A 315 -7.38 5.40 -33.48
CA PHE A 315 -8.03 6.23 -32.47
C PHE A 315 -9.56 6.06 -32.47
N CYS A 316 -10.13 5.20 -33.33
CA CYS A 316 -11.58 5.09 -33.53
C CYS A 316 -12.32 4.62 -32.28
N ALA A 317 -11.61 3.97 -31.35
CA ALA A 317 -12.15 3.64 -30.05
C ALA A 317 -12.52 4.86 -29.18
N LEU A 318 -12.20 6.09 -29.63
CA LEU A 318 -12.62 7.32 -28.97
C LEU A 318 -13.83 7.98 -29.64
N ASP A 319 -14.41 7.45 -30.71
CA ASP A 319 -15.48 8.12 -31.47
C ASP A 319 -16.65 8.56 -30.56
N ASN A 320 -17.08 7.68 -29.64
CA ASN A 320 -18.14 7.99 -28.66
C ASN A 320 -17.80 9.16 -27.73
N LEU A 321 -16.53 9.40 -27.44
CA LEU A 321 -16.09 10.56 -26.67
C LEU A 321 -16.24 11.84 -27.50
N PHE A 322 -15.98 11.79 -28.81
CA PHE A 322 -16.04 12.93 -29.72
C PHE A 322 -17.45 13.27 -30.21
N ASP A 323 -18.39 12.32 -30.13
CA ASP A 323 -19.83 12.54 -30.33
C ASP A 323 -20.51 13.27 -29.14
N SER A 324 -19.79 13.45 -28.04
CA SER A 324 -20.33 14.06 -26.81
C SER A 324 -20.44 15.59 -26.93
N PRO A 325 -21.55 16.20 -26.46
CA PRO A 325 -21.75 17.66 -26.54
C PRO A 325 -20.70 18.49 -25.79
N ASN A 326 -19.99 17.89 -24.83
CA ASN A 326 -18.99 18.57 -24.01
C ASN A 326 -17.56 18.52 -24.59
N ILE A 327 -17.36 17.86 -25.74
CA ILE A 327 -16.03 17.66 -26.32
C ILE A 327 -15.28 18.97 -26.60
N SER A 328 -15.99 20.08 -26.83
CA SER A 328 -15.41 21.40 -27.07
C SER A 328 -14.47 21.85 -25.94
N ASN A 329 -14.78 21.50 -24.69
CA ASN A 329 -14.02 21.87 -23.50
C ASN A 329 -12.83 20.93 -23.20
N THR A 330 -12.77 19.76 -23.83
CA THR A 330 -11.68 18.81 -23.61
C THR A 330 -10.33 19.38 -24.07
N GLU A 331 -9.37 19.48 -23.15
CA GLU A 331 -7.97 19.75 -23.47
C GLU A 331 -7.43 18.57 -24.30
N TYR A 332 -6.95 18.84 -25.51
CA TYR A 332 -6.56 17.80 -26.47
C TYR A 332 -5.11 17.98 -26.89
N GLU A 333 -4.26 17.02 -26.51
CA GLU A 333 -2.84 16.97 -26.85
C GLU A 333 -2.50 15.61 -27.45
N VAL A 334 -2.46 15.54 -28.78
CA VAL A 334 -2.11 14.31 -29.52
C VAL A 334 -1.02 14.61 -30.53
N HIS A 335 0.16 14.05 -30.32
CA HIS A 335 1.32 14.20 -31.21
C HIS A 335 2.36 13.11 -30.94
N ASN A 336 3.28 12.91 -31.88
CA ASN A 336 4.34 11.89 -31.79
C ASN A 336 3.83 10.45 -31.62
N ASN A 337 2.66 10.13 -32.16
CA ASN A 337 2.18 8.76 -32.38
C ASN A 337 2.31 8.40 -33.87
N LEU A 338 1.96 7.16 -34.26
CA LEU A 338 1.98 6.77 -35.68
C LEU A 338 0.93 7.55 -36.50
N PHE A 339 -0.26 7.73 -35.94
CA PHE A 339 -1.29 8.64 -36.44
C PHE A 339 -1.59 9.70 -35.38
N ASN A 340 -1.75 10.96 -35.78
CA ASN A 340 -1.95 12.07 -34.85
C ASN A 340 -3.14 12.90 -35.34
N PRO A 341 -4.38 12.40 -35.15
CA PRO A 341 -5.55 13.16 -35.57
C PRO A 341 -5.60 14.47 -34.80
N THR A 342 -6.00 15.53 -35.47
CA THR A 342 -6.43 16.75 -34.81
C THR A 342 -7.77 16.54 -34.13
N LYS A 343 -8.10 17.39 -33.16
CA LYS A 343 -9.42 17.40 -32.52
C LYS A 343 -10.56 17.49 -33.54
N ILE A 344 -10.37 18.25 -34.61
CA ILE A 344 -11.36 18.44 -35.69
C ILE A 344 -11.51 17.18 -36.54
N GLU A 345 -10.42 16.48 -36.84
CA GLU A 345 -10.46 15.21 -37.56
C GLU A 345 -11.25 14.16 -36.78
N MET A 346 -11.02 14.04 -35.46
CA MET A 346 -11.81 13.16 -34.60
C MET A 346 -13.31 13.52 -34.61
N ILE A 347 -13.66 14.80 -34.50
CA ILE A 347 -15.07 15.26 -34.59
C ILE A 347 -15.71 14.89 -35.95
N ASN A 348 -14.91 14.78 -37.01
CA ASN A 348 -15.37 14.39 -38.35
C ASN A 348 -15.20 12.88 -38.62
N ASN A 349 -15.00 12.05 -37.60
CA ASN A 349 -14.80 10.60 -37.70
C ASN A 349 -13.58 10.19 -38.55
N ILE A 350 -12.52 11.00 -38.52
CA ILE A 350 -11.22 10.69 -39.14
C ILE A 350 -10.28 10.22 -38.04
N CYS A 351 -10.23 8.90 -37.83
CA CYS A 351 -9.60 8.26 -36.67
C CYS A 351 -8.47 7.26 -36.98
N ARG A 352 -8.08 7.10 -38.25
CA ARG A 352 -7.02 6.18 -38.70
C ARG A 352 -6.39 6.58 -40.04
#